data_AF-A0A3D5HCS0-F1
#
_entry.id   AF-A0A3D5HCS0-F1
#
_cell.length_a   1.000
_cell.length_b   1.000
_cell.length_c   1.000
_cell.angle_alpha   90.00
_cell.angle_beta   90.00
_cell.angle_gamma   90.00
#
_symmetry.space_group_name_H-M   'P 1'
#
loop_
_entity.id
_entity.type
_entity.pdbx_description
1 polymer ?
#
loop_
_entity_poly.entity_id
_entity_poly.type
_entity_poly.pdbx_seq_one_letter_code
_entity_poly.pdbx_strand_id
1 'polypeptide(L)'
;MNDSSSVPFGLFGQSSQIKNPVIVTNPDRIFIGNNVMVRDGARLEAVKEYAGVEHDPILKIGDGVSIELSVHIGAANSVCIGKDVMIGGRVTIVDHDHGFADPTKPPSHQPLNVGKIQIDDGAWLGENVVVCKNVHIGRHAVIGANSLVTTNIPAYSVAAGNPARVLRKYSSEKLVFERCLQRIANGELADLESIDLHAGGETSLLHQVDDILMVLARHRQTFPKPIYVTLLTNGMALEESTLALLTSGTAVDEIRVSVDGSSPEMFEYLRTDATWKMVSENIERISQALKNIKSRTLLRIVCTVAPDKAMDVGWMDPDFKAVIQLADELEICHPQTCERLRERIDGLPAHTKLVKWDVVVGKMDQRELPGTNHHVRSYSLIHHIRDARLLLGASNQMAIWDCAVDSRHDRVLFMQPPVRALFTVHDGAEGAFKFAVMIHPDAWEKSAAGCSFTITVDGETKRIVQSAPSVHCEDRHWDEHVIAVPEAASGKHDIILETQGLGGSTDFRWAIWRDLGFFPVVRTPRKILERNACEQP
;
A
#
# COMPACT_ATOMS: atom_id res chain seq x y z
N MET A 1 44.48 -41.78 1.98
CA MET A 1 45.49 -40.71 1.70
C MET A 1 44.87 -39.90 0.56
N ASN A 2 44.43 -38.65 0.72
CA ASN A 2 44.95 -37.58 1.56
C ASN A 2 43.86 -36.95 2.42
N ASP A 3 44.15 -36.89 3.72
CA ASP A 3 43.62 -35.89 4.64
C ASP A 3 44.27 -34.56 4.23
N SER A 4 43.54 -33.76 3.45
CA SER A 4 43.91 -32.40 3.08
C SER A 4 42.79 -31.48 3.52
N SER A 5 42.94 -30.95 4.74
CA SER A 5 42.29 -29.72 5.23
C SER A 5 40.83 -29.57 4.79
N SER A 6 39.87 -29.98 5.62
CA SER A 6 38.47 -29.60 5.40
C SER A 6 38.39 -28.07 5.39
N VAL A 7 38.31 -27.50 4.19
CA VAL A 7 38.14 -26.06 4.02
C VAL A 7 36.86 -25.69 4.77
N PRO A 8 36.91 -24.73 5.72
CA PRO A 8 35.73 -24.35 6.47
C PRO A 8 34.71 -23.69 5.55
N PHE A 9 33.45 -23.70 5.98
CA PHE A 9 32.43 -22.88 5.35
C PHE A 9 32.83 -21.39 5.40
N GLY A 10 32.41 -20.61 4.41
CA GLY A 10 32.59 -19.15 4.44
C GLY A 10 31.89 -18.51 5.66
N LEU A 11 30.76 -19.10 6.07
CA LEU A 11 30.10 -18.86 7.36
C LEU A 11 29.31 -20.13 7.74
N PHE A 12 29.30 -20.49 9.03
CA PHE A 12 28.41 -21.50 9.58
C PHE A 12 27.83 -21.01 10.91
N GLY A 13 26.56 -20.62 10.90
CA GLY A 13 25.89 -20.02 12.05
C GLY A 13 25.62 -20.99 13.20
N GLN A 14 25.26 -20.43 14.34
CA GLN A 14 24.96 -21.17 15.56
C GLN A 14 23.74 -22.07 15.38
N SER A 15 23.77 -23.24 16.01
CA SER A 15 22.68 -24.24 16.00
C SER A 15 22.27 -24.78 14.62
N SER A 16 23.03 -24.45 13.57
CA SER A 16 22.84 -25.01 12.24
C SER A 16 23.34 -26.45 12.17
N GLN A 17 22.64 -27.28 11.42
CA GLN A 17 22.88 -28.72 11.32
C GLN A 17 22.81 -29.18 9.86
N ILE A 18 23.79 -29.98 9.45
CA ILE A 18 23.78 -30.70 8.18
C ILE A 18 23.85 -32.19 8.49
N LYS A 19 22.83 -32.96 8.07
CA LYS A 19 22.77 -34.41 8.30
C LYS A 19 23.34 -35.17 7.12
N ASN A 20 24.25 -36.12 7.37
CA ASN A 20 24.91 -36.93 6.33
C ASN A 20 23.98 -38.03 5.78
N PRO A 21 24.01 -38.33 4.46
CA PRO A 21 25.06 -37.97 3.50
C PRO A 21 24.74 -36.71 2.68
N VAL A 22 25.63 -35.70 2.71
CA VAL A 22 25.54 -34.48 1.89
C VAL A 22 26.79 -34.37 1.02
N ILE A 23 26.62 -33.91 -0.21
CA ILE A 23 27.73 -33.52 -1.09
C ILE A 23 27.94 -32.02 -0.95
N VAL A 24 29.13 -31.58 -0.56
CA VAL A 24 29.50 -30.17 -0.45
C VAL A 24 30.74 -29.91 -1.29
N THR A 25 30.69 -28.96 -2.23
CA THR A 25 31.85 -28.53 -3.01
C THR A 25 32.16 -27.05 -2.77
N ASN A 26 33.46 -26.73 -2.60
CA ASN A 26 33.95 -25.38 -2.31
C ASN A 26 33.22 -24.68 -1.13
N PRO A 27 33.24 -25.28 0.08
CA PRO A 27 32.52 -24.76 1.24
C PRO A 27 32.90 -23.33 1.62
N ASP A 28 34.11 -22.86 1.32
CA ASP A 28 34.53 -21.47 1.55
C ASP A 28 33.67 -20.42 0.83
N ARG A 29 32.88 -20.85 -0.16
CA ARG A 29 31.93 -20.03 -0.92
C ARG A 29 30.47 -20.26 -0.55
N ILE A 30 30.23 -21.05 0.50
CA ILE A 30 28.92 -21.37 1.04
C ILE A 30 28.81 -20.73 2.42
N PHE A 31 27.79 -19.89 2.59
CA PHE A 31 27.54 -19.12 3.80
C PHE A 31 26.19 -19.53 4.38
N ILE A 32 26.20 -20.16 5.55
CA ILE A 32 25.02 -20.69 6.23
C ILE A 32 24.77 -19.86 7.49
N GLY A 33 23.57 -19.30 7.61
CA GLY A 33 23.11 -18.55 8.77
C GLY A 33 22.90 -19.44 10.01
N ASN A 34 22.22 -18.90 11.01
CA ASN A 34 21.90 -19.57 12.27
C ASN A 34 20.62 -20.42 12.15
N ASN A 35 20.52 -21.48 12.94
CA ASN A 35 19.35 -22.35 13.02
C ASN A 35 18.91 -22.95 11.67
N VAL A 36 19.85 -23.19 10.75
CA VAL A 36 19.59 -23.83 9.46
C VAL A 36 19.59 -25.35 9.62
N MET A 37 18.59 -26.03 9.08
CA MET A 37 18.53 -27.49 9.04
C MET A 37 18.66 -27.98 7.61
N VAL A 38 19.69 -28.79 7.33
CA VAL A 38 19.86 -29.49 6.05
C VAL A 38 19.74 -30.99 6.27
N ARG A 39 18.72 -31.59 5.64
CA ARG A 39 18.46 -33.03 5.72
C ARG A 39 19.31 -33.84 4.75
N ASP A 40 19.23 -35.16 4.93
CA ASP A 40 20.03 -36.16 4.24
C ASP A 40 19.87 -36.10 2.71
N GLY A 41 20.96 -36.38 1.99
CA GLY A 41 21.00 -36.45 0.53
C GLY A 41 21.16 -35.12 -0.18
N ALA A 42 21.33 -34.01 0.54
CA ALA A 42 21.49 -32.70 -0.09
C ALA A 42 22.81 -32.60 -0.90
N ARG A 43 22.80 -31.80 -1.96
CA ARG A 43 23.98 -31.45 -2.76
C ARG A 43 24.10 -29.93 -2.80
N LEU A 44 25.12 -29.39 -2.13
CA LEU A 44 25.41 -27.96 -2.04
C LEU A 44 26.71 -27.68 -2.79
N GLU A 45 26.65 -26.96 -3.90
CA GLU A 45 27.80 -26.78 -4.77
C GLU A 45 28.07 -25.31 -5.07
N ALA A 46 29.31 -24.91 -4.85
CA ALA A 46 29.87 -23.69 -5.41
C ALA A 46 30.84 -24.06 -6.54
N VAL A 47 30.48 -23.79 -7.79
CA VAL A 47 31.27 -24.15 -8.96
C VAL A 47 32.27 -23.05 -9.26
N LYS A 48 33.54 -23.25 -8.90
CA LYS A 48 34.64 -22.28 -9.14
C LYS A 48 35.28 -22.39 -10.52
N GLU A 49 35.17 -23.54 -11.16
CA GLU A 49 35.73 -23.75 -12.49
C GLU A 49 34.88 -24.80 -13.23
N TYR A 50 34.58 -24.54 -14.50
CA TYR A 50 33.98 -25.52 -15.40
C TYR A 50 34.46 -25.30 -16.83
N ALA A 51 34.84 -26.38 -17.51
CA ALA A 51 35.34 -26.33 -18.90
C ALA A 51 36.47 -25.27 -19.12
N GLY A 52 37.35 -25.11 -18.13
CA GLY A 52 38.46 -24.15 -18.17
C GLY A 52 38.05 -22.68 -17.97
N VAL A 53 36.80 -22.41 -17.58
CA VAL A 53 36.32 -21.07 -17.22
C VAL A 53 36.20 -20.98 -15.71
N GLU A 54 36.89 -20.00 -15.12
CA GLU A 54 36.78 -19.68 -13.70
C GLU A 54 35.51 -18.89 -13.38
N HIS A 55 35.00 -19.11 -12.17
CA HIS A 55 33.79 -18.53 -11.62
C HIS A 55 34.04 -18.12 -10.17
N ASP A 56 33.34 -17.08 -9.70
CA ASP A 56 33.37 -16.63 -8.30
C ASP A 56 32.01 -16.89 -7.64
N PRO A 57 31.65 -18.16 -7.38
CA PRO A 57 30.32 -18.52 -6.93
C PRO A 57 30.08 -18.05 -5.49
N ILE A 58 28.82 -17.73 -5.21
CA ILE A 58 28.33 -17.45 -3.86
C ILE A 58 27.03 -18.21 -3.64
N LEU A 59 27.00 -19.05 -2.60
CA LEU A 59 25.77 -19.64 -2.08
C LEU A 59 25.52 -19.09 -0.66
N LYS A 60 24.46 -18.30 -0.49
CA LYS A 60 24.05 -17.75 0.81
C LYS A 60 22.71 -18.35 1.24
N ILE A 61 22.66 -18.85 2.47
CA ILE A 61 21.48 -19.40 3.12
C ILE A 61 21.23 -18.61 4.41
N GLY A 62 20.08 -17.93 4.50
CA GLY A 62 19.69 -17.12 5.64
C GLY A 62 19.38 -17.92 6.90
N ASP A 63 19.08 -17.21 7.99
CA ASP A 63 18.74 -17.81 9.28
C ASP A 63 17.40 -18.58 9.19
N GLY A 64 17.26 -19.66 9.97
CA GLY A 64 15.98 -20.37 10.14
C GLY A 64 15.51 -21.18 8.92
N VAL A 65 16.34 -21.31 7.88
CA VAL A 65 15.98 -22.06 6.67
C VAL A 65 15.91 -23.56 6.96
N SER A 66 14.85 -24.22 6.48
CA SER A 66 14.72 -25.69 6.51
C SER A 66 14.84 -26.26 5.10
N ILE A 67 15.81 -27.15 4.91
CA ILE A 67 16.09 -27.84 3.64
C ILE A 67 15.84 -29.33 3.83
N GLU A 68 14.80 -29.83 3.19
CA GLU A 68 14.38 -31.24 3.30
C GLU A 68 15.21 -32.18 2.39
N LEU A 69 14.83 -33.45 2.39
CA LEU A 69 15.62 -34.55 1.83
C LEU A 69 15.97 -34.36 0.34
N SER A 70 17.21 -34.68 -0.01
CA SER A 70 17.68 -34.78 -1.41
C SER A 70 17.56 -33.50 -2.24
N VAL A 71 17.70 -32.32 -1.62
CA VAL A 71 17.71 -31.03 -2.31
C VAL A 71 19.05 -30.80 -3.02
N HIS A 72 19.02 -30.23 -4.22
CA HIS A 72 20.19 -29.83 -4.98
C HIS A 72 20.25 -28.31 -5.13
N ILE A 73 21.32 -27.68 -4.67
CA ILE A 73 21.60 -26.25 -4.83
C ILE A 73 22.97 -26.08 -5.46
N GLY A 74 23.00 -25.55 -6.69
CA GLY A 74 24.22 -25.29 -7.45
C GLY A 74 24.37 -23.81 -7.79
N ALA A 75 25.46 -23.20 -7.30
CA ALA A 75 25.83 -21.82 -7.59
C ALA A 75 27.13 -21.79 -8.41
N ALA A 76 27.08 -21.24 -9.63
CA ALA A 76 28.23 -20.86 -10.43
C ALA A 76 28.43 -19.33 -10.46
N ASN A 77 27.44 -18.55 -10.01
CA ASN A 77 27.51 -17.11 -9.86
C ASN A 77 26.94 -16.68 -8.49
N SER A 78 25.62 -16.71 -8.31
CA SER A 78 25.00 -16.33 -7.05
C SER A 78 23.63 -16.97 -6.85
N VAL A 79 23.51 -17.75 -5.78
CA VAL A 79 22.24 -18.21 -5.22
C VAL A 79 22.10 -17.67 -3.80
N CYS A 80 21.09 -16.83 -3.59
CA CYS A 80 20.81 -16.21 -2.30
C CYS A 80 19.42 -16.64 -1.82
N ILE A 81 19.38 -17.24 -0.63
CA ILE A 81 18.17 -17.70 0.05
C ILE A 81 18.03 -16.89 1.34
N GLY A 82 16.90 -16.21 1.50
CA GLY A 82 16.55 -15.37 2.65
C GLY A 82 16.29 -16.16 3.93
N LYS A 83 15.75 -15.48 4.93
CA LYS A 83 15.44 -16.05 6.26
C LYS A 83 14.15 -16.84 6.25
N ASP A 84 14.05 -17.83 7.12
CA ASP A 84 12.81 -18.60 7.38
C ASP A 84 12.19 -19.21 6.10
N VAL A 85 13.01 -19.52 5.09
CA VAL A 85 12.57 -20.19 3.86
C VAL A 85 12.41 -21.68 4.14
N MET A 86 11.31 -22.27 3.68
CA MET A 86 11.09 -23.71 3.72
C MET A 86 11.27 -24.31 2.33
N ILE A 87 12.19 -25.28 2.21
CA ILE A 87 12.50 -25.96 0.96
C ILE A 87 12.13 -27.44 1.10
N GLY A 88 11.10 -27.86 0.37
CA GLY A 88 10.63 -29.23 0.33
C GLY A 88 11.66 -30.21 -0.25
N GLY A 89 11.38 -31.50 -0.11
CA GLY A 89 12.30 -32.55 -0.58
C GLY A 89 12.47 -32.52 -2.10
N ARG A 90 13.66 -32.91 -2.57
CA ARG A 90 14.02 -33.07 -3.99
C ARG A 90 13.87 -31.80 -4.83
N VAL A 91 13.90 -30.63 -4.19
CA VAL A 91 13.95 -29.34 -4.88
C VAL A 91 15.32 -29.17 -5.55
N THR A 92 15.34 -28.58 -6.74
CA THR A 92 16.56 -28.23 -7.49
C THR A 92 16.61 -26.72 -7.71
N ILE A 93 17.68 -26.06 -7.27
CA ILE A 93 17.91 -24.63 -7.43
C ILE A 93 19.29 -24.46 -8.08
N VAL A 94 19.34 -24.05 -9.34
CA VAL A 94 20.59 -23.96 -10.09
C VAL A 94 20.64 -22.68 -10.91
N ASP A 95 21.65 -21.85 -10.66
CA ASP A 95 21.82 -20.56 -11.33
C ASP A 95 22.54 -20.64 -12.69
N HIS A 96 22.71 -21.83 -13.24
CA HIS A 96 23.44 -22.07 -14.47
C HIS A 96 22.90 -23.26 -15.27
N ASP A 97 23.21 -23.25 -16.57
CA ASP A 97 22.99 -24.38 -17.48
C ASP A 97 24.28 -24.66 -18.28
N HIS A 98 24.40 -25.85 -18.85
CA HIS A 98 25.46 -26.11 -19.84
C HIS A 98 25.25 -25.29 -21.11
N GLY A 99 26.35 -24.78 -21.68
CA GLY A 99 26.35 -24.22 -23.03
C GLY A 99 25.99 -25.28 -24.07
N PHE A 100 25.19 -24.90 -25.05
CA PHE A 100 24.82 -25.78 -26.18
C PHE A 100 24.79 -25.03 -27.52
N ALA A 101 25.33 -23.81 -27.55
CA ALA A 101 25.28 -22.94 -28.74
C ALA A 101 26.23 -23.42 -29.86
N ASP A 102 27.33 -24.10 -29.51
CA ASP A 102 28.24 -24.72 -30.49
C ASP A 102 27.82 -26.18 -30.73
N PRO A 103 27.17 -26.51 -31.85
CA PRO A 103 26.73 -27.88 -32.14
C PRO A 103 27.89 -28.82 -32.47
N THR A 104 29.12 -28.31 -32.66
CA THR A 104 30.30 -29.13 -32.96
C THR A 104 30.97 -29.70 -31.71
N LYS A 105 30.57 -29.23 -30.53
CA LYS A 105 31.11 -29.68 -29.25
C LYS A 105 29.99 -30.27 -28.38
N PRO A 106 30.23 -31.36 -27.65
CA PRO A 106 29.26 -31.82 -26.66
C PRO A 106 29.05 -30.74 -25.58
N PRO A 107 27.83 -30.59 -25.01
CA PRO A 107 27.56 -29.60 -23.97
C PRO A 107 28.51 -29.68 -22.76
N SER A 108 29.03 -30.86 -22.44
CA SER A 108 30.00 -31.08 -21.36
C SER A 108 31.35 -30.38 -21.56
N HIS A 109 31.67 -29.98 -22.80
CA HIS A 109 32.90 -29.26 -23.14
C HIS A 109 32.64 -27.78 -23.44
N GLN A 110 31.41 -27.31 -23.23
CA GLN A 110 31.02 -25.92 -23.42
C GLN A 110 30.91 -25.22 -22.06
N PRO A 111 31.25 -23.91 -21.99
CA PRO A 111 31.18 -23.16 -20.74
C PRO A 111 29.74 -23.07 -20.21
N LEU A 112 29.61 -22.81 -18.92
CA LEU A 112 28.31 -22.63 -18.28
C LEU A 112 27.68 -21.29 -18.68
N ASN A 113 26.38 -21.31 -18.90
CA ASN A 113 25.55 -20.11 -19.01
C ASN A 113 25.02 -19.74 -17.62
N VAL A 114 25.73 -18.85 -16.92
CA VAL A 114 25.44 -18.47 -15.52
C VAL A 114 24.44 -17.30 -15.42
N GLY A 115 23.73 -17.24 -14.30
CA GLY A 115 22.75 -16.21 -13.95
C GLY A 115 22.70 -16.00 -12.44
N LYS A 116 21.63 -15.39 -11.92
CA LYS A 116 21.45 -15.20 -10.47
C LYS A 116 20.12 -15.74 -10.00
N ILE A 117 20.06 -16.26 -8.77
CA ILE A 117 18.81 -16.65 -8.12
C ILE A 117 18.70 -15.94 -6.77
N GLN A 118 17.55 -15.32 -6.53
CA GLN A 118 17.19 -14.69 -5.27
C GLN A 118 15.87 -15.29 -4.77
N ILE A 119 15.86 -15.81 -3.55
CA ILE A 119 14.67 -16.29 -2.85
C ILE A 119 14.56 -15.49 -1.57
N ASP A 120 13.52 -14.67 -1.43
CA ASP A 120 13.36 -13.79 -0.28
C ASP A 120 12.77 -14.51 0.94
N ASP A 121 12.77 -13.80 2.07
CA ASP A 121 12.37 -14.35 3.36
C ASP A 121 10.96 -14.99 3.36
N GLY A 122 10.82 -16.08 4.13
CA GLY A 122 9.54 -16.71 4.40
C GLY A 122 8.89 -17.39 3.21
N ALA A 123 9.59 -17.52 2.07
CA ALA A 123 9.10 -18.26 0.92
C ALA A 123 9.02 -19.77 1.22
N TRP A 124 8.11 -20.45 0.53
CA TRP A 124 7.98 -21.91 0.61
C TRP A 124 8.05 -22.54 -0.78
N LEU A 125 8.99 -23.46 -0.97
CA LEU A 125 9.10 -24.27 -2.17
C LEU A 125 8.59 -25.68 -1.87
N GLY A 126 7.52 -26.09 -2.53
CA GLY A 126 6.98 -27.45 -2.43
C GLY A 126 7.96 -28.51 -2.94
N GLU A 127 7.67 -29.78 -2.66
CA GLU A 127 8.53 -30.90 -3.10
C GLU A 127 8.70 -30.93 -4.63
N ASN A 128 9.87 -31.38 -5.09
CA ASN A 128 10.22 -31.51 -6.52
C ASN A 128 10.12 -30.20 -7.33
N VAL A 129 10.20 -29.02 -6.71
CA VAL A 129 10.29 -27.75 -7.44
C VAL A 129 11.65 -27.63 -8.13
N VAL A 130 11.67 -27.11 -9.36
CA VAL A 130 12.90 -26.75 -10.07
C VAL A 130 12.92 -25.24 -10.29
N VAL A 131 13.98 -24.57 -9.85
CA VAL A 131 14.22 -23.13 -10.03
C VAL A 131 15.38 -22.92 -10.98
N CYS A 132 15.10 -22.30 -12.12
CA CYS A 132 16.10 -21.96 -13.13
C CYS A 132 16.80 -20.63 -12.79
N LYS A 133 17.93 -20.38 -13.46
CA LYS A 133 18.68 -19.13 -13.35
C LYS A 133 17.86 -17.89 -13.72
N ASN A 134 18.30 -16.73 -13.22
CA ASN A 134 17.68 -15.42 -13.44
C ASN A 134 16.24 -15.31 -12.90
N VAL A 135 16.00 -15.98 -11.77
CA VAL A 135 14.70 -15.97 -11.09
C VAL A 135 14.81 -15.32 -9.73
N HIS A 136 13.85 -14.44 -9.45
CA HIS A 136 13.56 -13.89 -8.13
C HIS A 136 12.22 -14.44 -7.61
N ILE A 137 12.23 -15.10 -6.46
CA ILE A 137 11.04 -15.55 -5.73
C ILE A 137 10.84 -14.60 -4.54
N GLY A 138 9.77 -13.80 -4.57
CA GLY A 138 9.53 -12.76 -3.59
C GLY A 138 9.11 -13.27 -2.21
N ARG A 139 9.18 -12.36 -1.23
CA ARG A 139 8.90 -12.63 0.19
C ARG A 139 7.56 -13.34 0.38
N HIS A 140 7.51 -14.38 1.20
CA HIS A 140 6.30 -15.17 1.46
C HIS A 140 5.60 -15.75 0.22
N ALA A 141 6.30 -15.88 -0.91
CA ALA A 141 5.77 -16.60 -2.06
C ALA A 141 5.73 -18.11 -1.78
N VAL A 142 4.68 -18.77 -2.25
CA VAL A 142 4.51 -20.22 -2.18
C VAL A 142 4.59 -20.80 -3.57
N ILE A 143 5.51 -21.73 -3.78
CA ILE A 143 5.65 -22.48 -5.03
C ILE A 143 5.07 -23.88 -4.80
N GLY A 144 4.01 -24.23 -5.50
CA GLY A 144 3.39 -25.55 -5.42
C GLY A 144 4.35 -26.67 -5.84
N ALA A 145 4.16 -27.86 -5.30
CA ALA A 145 4.98 -29.03 -5.62
C ALA A 145 5.00 -29.35 -7.13
N ASN A 146 6.10 -29.97 -7.60
CA ASN A 146 6.35 -30.32 -9.01
C ASN A 146 6.29 -29.13 -9.99
N SER A 147 6.61 -27.92 -9.54
CA SER A 147 6.59 -26.72 -10.40
C SER A 147 7.96 -26.41 -11.01
N LEU A 148 7.96 -25.87 -12.24
CA LEU A 148 9.15 -25.36 -12.92
C LEU A 148 9.13 -23.83 -12.93
N VAL A 149 10.01 -23.19 -12.16
CA VAL A 149 10.10 -21.74 -12.04
C VAL A 149 11.14 -21.21 -13.02
N THR A 150 10.68 -20.59 -14.11
CA THR A 150 11.53 -19.99 -15.16
C THR A 150 11.44 -18.47 -15.22
N THR A 151 10.59 -17.86 -14.41
CA THR A 151 10.36 -16.41 -14.35
C THR A 151 10.13 -15.97 -12.91
N ASN A 152 10.39 -14.70 -12.62
CA ASN A 152 10.19 -14.14 -11.28
C ASN A 152 8.76 -14.39 -10.75
N ILE A 153 8.66 -14.68 -9.45
CA ILE A 153 7.40 -14.86 -8.73
C ILE A 153 7.26 -13.69 -7.74
N PRO A 154 6.20 -12.88 -7.83
CA PRO A 154 6.01 -11.75 -6.92
C PRO A 154 5.89 -12.18 -5.46
N ALA A 155 6.22 -11.27 -4.55
CA ALA A 155 5.98 -11.47 -3.12
C ALA A 155 4.50 -11.78 -2.83
N TYR A 156 4.25 -12.47 -1.72
CA TYR A 156 2.91 -12.81 -1.25
C TYR A 156 2.04 -13.45 -2.33
N SER A 157 2.62 -14.32 -3.15
CA SER A 157 1.92 -14.99 -4.25
C SER A 157 2.01 -16.49 -4.12
N VAL A 158 0.97 -17.19 -4.54
CA VAL A 158 0.99 -18.65 -4.73
C VAL A 158 1.14 -18.90 -6.22
N ALA A 159 2.18 -19.62 -6.61
CA ALA A 159 2.42 -20.02 -8.00
C ALA A 159 2.58 -21.54 -8.10
N ALA A 160 2.11 -22.15 -9.18
CA ALA A 160 2.35 -23.57 -9.44
C ALA A 160 2.32 -23.89 -10.94
N GLY A 161 2.80 -25.08 -11.31
CA GLY A 161 2.74 -25.63 -12.66
C GLY A 161 4.08 -25.67 -13.38
N ASN A 162 4.07 -26.16 -14.61
CA ASN A 162 5.24 -26.25 -15.48
C ASN A 162 4.93 -25.64 -16.86
N PRO A 163 5.40 -24.41 -17.15
CA PRO A 163 6.07 -23.49 -16.24
C PRO A 163 5.13 -22.92 -15.16
N ALA A 164 5.68 -22.52 -14.01
CA ALA A 164 4.93 -22.00 -12.88
C ALA A 164 4.21 -20.71 -13.25
N ARG A 165 2.95 -20.58 -12.83
CA ARG A 165 2.13 -19.37 -13.01
C ARG A 165 1.53 -18.96 -11.68
N VAL A 166 1.44 -17.66 -11.44
CA VAL A 166 0.77 -17.11 -10.25
C VAL A 166 -0.71 -17.49 -10.32
N LEU A 167 -1.16 -18.26 -9.33
CA LEU A 167 -2.55 -18.69 -9.15
C LEU A 167 -3.31 -17.74 -8.22
N ARG A 168 -2.60 -17.15 -7.26
CA ARG A 168 -3.17 -16.24 -6.26
C ARG A 168 -2.14 -15.20 -5.84
N LYS A 169 -2.58 -13.97 -5.60
CA LYS A 169 -1.81 -12.94 -4.88
C LYS A 169 -2.55 -12.58 -3.60
N TYR A 170 -1.85 -12.49 -2.48
CA TYR A 170 -2.42 -11.90 -1.28
C TYR A 170 -2.29 -10.37 -1.40
N SER A 171 -3.42 -9.67 -1.28
CA SER A 171 -3.44 -8.20 -1.21
C SER A 171 -2.95 -7.76 0.17
N SER A 172 -1.98 -6.84 0.19
CA SER A 172 -1.49 -6.22 1.42
C SER A 172 -2.58 -5.40 2.10
N GLU A 173 -3.43 -4.76 1.30
CA GLU A 173 -4.60 -3.98 1.71
C GLU A 173 -5.62 -4.88 2.40
N LYS A 174 -5.92 -6.06 1.85
CA LYS A 174 -6.82 -7.04 2.47
C LYS A 174 -6.29 -7.53 3.82
N LEU A 175 -5.00 -7.83 3.90
CA LEU A 175 -4.36 -8.27 5.16
C LEU A 175 -4.35 -7.15 6.22
N VAL A 176 -4.05 -5.92 5.81
CA VAL A 176 -4.12 -4.74 6.70
C VAL A 176 -5.55 -4.52 7.18
N PHE A 177 -6.53 -4.58 6.27
CA PHE A 177 -7.94 -4.44 6.60
C PHE A 177 -8.38 -5.51 7.58
N GLU A 178 -8.11 -6.79 7.30
CA GLU A 178 -8.46 -7.91 8.19
C GLU A 178 -7.82 -7.76 9.58
N ARG A 179 -6.56 -7.33 9.67
CA ARG A 179 -5.92 -7.00 10.95
C ARG A 179 -6.60 -5.84 11.67
N CYS A 180 -6.98 -4.78 10.97
CA CYS A 180 -7.75 -3.70 11.57
C CYS A 180 -9.07 -4.22 12.17
N LEU A 181 -9.80 -5.06 11.43
CA LEU A 181 -11.04 -5.67 11.93
C LEU A 181 -10.81 -6.58 13.15
N GLN A 182 -9.70 -7.32 13.19
CA GLN A 182 -9.32 -8.10 14.37
C GLN A 182 -9.06 -7.21 15.59
N ARG A 183 -8.36 -6.09 15.41
CA ARG A 183 -8.11 -5.13 16.50
C ARG A 183 -9.41 -4.51 17.04
N ILE A 184 -10.38 -4.22 16.14
CA ILE A 184 -11.73 -3.80 16.54
C ILE A 184 -12.40 -4.90 17.36
N ALA A 185 -12.39 -6.14 16.88
CA ALA A 185 -12.97 -7.29 17.57
C ALA A 185 -12.34 -7.54 18.95
N ASN A 186 -11.04 -7.28 19.09
CA ASN A 186 -10.31 -7.37 20.36
C ASN A 186 -10.58 -6.19 21.31
N GLY A 187 -11.34 -5.18 20.88
CA GLY A 187 -11.63 -3.98 21.68
C GLY A 187 -10.49 -2.96 21.75
N GLU A 188 -9.46 -3.10 20.91
CA GLU A 188 -8.32 -2.17 20.88
C GLU A 188 -8.69 -0.81 20.28
N LEU A 189 -9.83 -0.73 19.57
CA LEU A 189 -10.36 0.48 18.94
C LEU A 189 -11.74 0.83 19.52
N ALA A 190 -11.81 0.96 20.85
CA ALA A 190 -13.06 1.15 21.58
C ALA A 190 -13.83 2.42 21.19
N ASP A 191 -13.14 3.47 20.72
CA ASP A 191 -13.76 4.74 20.31
C ASP A 191 -14.21 4.76 18.85
N LEU A 192 -13.94 3.71 18.06
CA LEU A 192 -14.34 3.68 16.66
C LEU A 192 -15.87 3.61 16.51
N GLU A 193 -16.47 4.56 15.80
CA GLU A 193 -17.93 4.63 15.62
C GLU A 193 -18.38 4.22 14.22
N SER A 194 -17.56 4.49 13.20
CA SER A 194 -17.86 4.17 11.81
C SER A 194 -16.67 3.60 11.04
N ILE A 195 -16.96 2.90 9.96
CA ILE A 195 -16.02 2.47 8.92
C ILE A 195 -16.57 2.95 7.59
N ASP A 196 -15.82 3.82 6.92
CA ASP A 196 -16.20 4.36 5.61
C ASP A 196 -15.37 3.68 4.51
N LEU A 197 -16.02 2.87 3.70
CA LEU A 197 -15.41 2.17 2.56
C LEU A 197 -15.57 3.05 1.31
N HIS A 198 -14.47 3.32 0.62
CA HIS A 198 -14.48 4.10 -0.61
C HIS A 198 -14.05 3.23 -1.80
N ALA A 199 -14.99 2.91 -2.69
CA ALA A 199 -14.74 2.22 -3.95
C ALA A 199 -14.70 3.20 -5.15
N GLY A 200 -14.38 4.48 -4.87
CA GLY A 200 -14.40 5.58 -5.84
C GLY A 200 -13.01 5.92 -6.36
N GLY A 201 -12.66 5.38 -7.52
CA GLY A 201 -11.45 5.68 -8.27
C GLY A 201 -11.31 4.68 -9.41
N GLU A 202 -10.96 5.15 -10.60
CA GLU A 202 -10.61 4.27 -11.72
C GLU A 202 -9.55 3.27 -11.20
N THR A 203 -9.90 1.98 -11.20
CA THR A 203 -9.06 0.78 -11.02
C THR A 203 -8.77 0.11 -9.66
N SER A 204 -8.90 0.67 -8.44
CA SER A 204 -8.23 0.01 -7.27
C SER A 204 -9.03 -0.82 -6.26
N LEU A 205 -10.37 -0.75 -6.17
CA LEU A 205 -11.11 -1.53 -5.15
C LEU A 205 -12.26 -2.40 -5.68
N LEU A 206 -12.80 -2.11 -6.86
CA LEU A 206 -13.96 -2.81 -7.41
C LEU A 206 -13.73 -4.31 -7.65
N HIS A 207 -12.50 -4.74 -7.99
CA HIS A 207 -12.19 -6.16 -8.23
C HIS A 207 -12.13 -7.03 -6.97
N GLN A 208 -12.19 -6.44 -5.76
CA GLN A 208 -12.14 -7.19 -4.49
C GLN A 208 -13.21 -6.73 -3.48
N VAL A 209 -14.23 -5.96 -3.89
CA VAL A 209 -15.31 -5.51 -3.00
C VAL A 209 -15.97 -6.72 -2.31
N ASP A 210 -16.25 -7.79 -3.04
CA ASP A 210 -16.85 -9.02 -2.49
C ASP A 210 -16.02 -9.62 -1.35
N ASP A 211 -14.71 -9.67 -1.55
CA ASP A 211 -13.76 -10.18 -0.58
C ASP A 211 -13.72 -9.32 0.69
N ILE A 212 -13.69 -7.99 0.52
CA ILE A 212 -13.71 -7.02 1.62
C ILE A 212 -15.02 -7.11 2.39
N LEU A 213 -16.16 -7.11 1.69
CA LEU A 213 -17.49 -7.20 2.29
C LEU A 213 -17.69 -8.54 3.03
N MET A 214 -17.19 -9.65 2.47
CA MET A 214 -17.29 -10.96 3.09
C MET A 214 -16.43 -11.06 4.36
N VAL A 215 -15.20 -10.54 4.33
CA VAL A 215 -14.33 -10.46 5.52
C VAL A 215 -14.98 -9.55 6.57
N LEU A 216 -15.49 -8.38 6.17
CA LEU A 216 -16.16 -7.45 7.06
C LEU A 216 -17.39 -8.08 7.71
N ALA A 217 -18.30 -8.68 6.93
CA ALA A 217 -19.50 -9.34 7.44
C ALA A 217 -19.16 -10.43 8.47
N ARG A 218 -18.07 -11.18 8.26
CA ARG A 218 -17.58 -12.19 9.21
C ARG A 218 -17.12 -11.58 10.52
N HIS A 219 -16.26 -10.56 10.46
CA HIS A 219 -15.67 -9.95 11.66
C HIS A 219 -16.63 -9.03 12.40
N ARG A 220 -17.59 -8.42 11.72
CA ARG A 220 -18.55 -7.49 12.31
C ARG A 220 -19.36 -8.12 13.44
N GLN A 221 -19.61 -9.43 13.35
CA GLN A 221 -20.30 -10.19 14.40
C GLN A 221 -19.51 -10.30 15.71
N THR A 222 -18.19 -10.10 15.66
CA THR A 222 -17.30 -10.19 16.84
C THR A 222 -16.93 -8.81 17.39
N PHE A 223 -17.51 -7.72 16.89
CA PHE A 223 -17.23 -6.39 17.41
C PHE A 223 -17.85 -6.18 18.79
N PRO A 224 -17.13 -5.51 19.72
CA PRO A 224 -17.62 -5.31 21.08
C PRO A 224 -18.79 -4.33 21.15
N LYS A 225 -19.00 -3.50 20.12
CA LYS A 225 -20.13 -2.59 19.98
C LYS A 225 -20.56 -2.48 18.50
N PRO A 226 -21.80 -2.06 18.21
CA PRO A 226 -22.21 -1.75 16.85
C PRO A 226 -21.33 -0.65 16.25
N ILE A 227 -20.87 -0.86 15.03
CA ILE A 227 -20.09 0.11 14.24
C ILE A 227 -20.87 0.34 12.94
N TYR A 228 -21.03 1.62 12.59
CA TYR A 228 -21.74 2.04 11.39
C TYR A 228 -20.85 1.90 10.16
N VAL A 229 -21.28 1.17 9.14
CA VAL A 229 -20.45 0.91 7.96
C VAL A 229 -21.07 1.54 6.73
N THR A 230 -20.34 2.43 6.07
CA THR A 230 -20.75 3.04 4.80
C THR A 230 -19.91 2.51 3.64
N LEU A 231 -20.50 2.41 2.45
CA LEU A 231 -19.80 2.15 1.20
C LEU A 231 -20.13 3.22 0.16
N LEU A 232 -19.16 4.05 -0.19
CA LEU A 232 -19.23 4.93 -1.35
C LEU A 232 -18.81 4.19 -2.62
N THR A 233 -19.70 4.10 -3.60
CA THR A 233 -19.46 3.46 -4.90
C THR A 233 -19.79 4.41 -6.05
N ASN A 234 -19.15 4.20 -7.19
CA ASN A 234 -19.43 4.92 -8.43
C ASN A 234 -20.68 4.39 -9.15
N GLY A 235 -21.35 3.37 -8.63
CA GLY A 235 -22.58 2.80 -9.21
C GLY A 235 -22.34 1.86 -10.39
N MET A 236 -21.15 1.27 -10.47
CA MET A 236 -20.81 0.25 -11.48
C MET A 236 -21.58 -1.06 -11.25
N ALA A 237 -21.68 -1.88 -12.29
CA ALA A 237 -22.43 -3.13 -12.24
C ALA A 237 -21.85 -4.09 -11.19
N LEU A 238 -22.71 -4.59 -10.32
CA LEU A 238 -22.37 -5.50 -9.24
C LEU A 238 -22.72 -6.94 -9.63
N GLU A 239 -21.87 -7.89 -9.22
CA GLU A 239 -22.20 -9.32 -9.27
C GLU A 239 -23.37 -9.62 -8.31
N GLU A 240 -24.12 -10.70 -8.57
CA GLU A 240 -25.23 -11.11 -7.69
C GLU A 240 -24.76 -11.40 -6.25
N SER A 241 -23.54 -11.94 -6.08
CA SER A 241 -22.89 -12.15 -4.78
C SER A 241 -22.68 -10.84 -4.03
N THR A 242 -22.14 -9.83 -4.72
CA THR A 242 -21.90 -8.50 -4.15
C THR A 242 -23.22 -7.86 -3.72
N LEU A 243 -24.22 -7.92 -4.61
CA LEU A 243 -25.53 -7.32 -4.36
C LEU A 243 -26.20 -7.96 -3.14
N ALA A 244 -26.11 -9.28 -3.00
CA ALA A 244 -26.61 -10.00 -1.82
C ALA A 244 -25.91 -9.55 -0.53
N LEU A 245 -24.57 -9.42 -0.54
CA LEU A 245 -23.82 -8.96 0.62
C LEU A 245 -24.19 -7.52 1.02
N LEU A 246 -24.28 -6.63 0.05
CA LEU A 246 -24.64 -5.23 0.26
C LEU A 246 -26.05 -5.07 0.81
N THR A 247 -27.01 -5.79 0.23
CA THR A 247 -28.41 -5.64 0.61
C THR A 247 -28.75 -6.42 1.88
N SER A 248 -28.01 -7.45 2.27
CA SER A 248 -28.29 -8.25 3.48
C SER A 248 -28.21 -7.47 4.80
N GLY A 249 -27.57 -6.29 4.82
CA GLY A 249 -27.30 -5.53 6.05
C GLY A 249 -26.24 -6.16 6.95
N THR A 250 -25.58 -7.24 6.51
CA THR A 250 -24.53 -7.89 7.29
C THR A 250 -23.19 -7.18 7.17
N ALA A 251 -22.86 -6.67 5.97
CA ALA A 251 -21.59 -6.00 5.71
C ALA A 251 -21.68 -4.48 5.88
N VAL A 252 -22.73 -3.86 5.32
CA VAL A 252 -22.87 -2.39 5.24
C VAL A 252 -24.23 -1.93 5.75
N ASP A 253 -24.26 -0.76 6.39
CA ASP A 253 -25.48 -0.08 6.83
C ASP A 253 -25.94 0.98 5.84
N GLU A 254 -25.03 1.49 5.00
CA GLU A 254 -25.33 2.51 4.01
C GLU A 254 -24.53 2.30 2.73
N ILE A 255 -25.22 2.33 1.60
CA ILE A 255 -24.65 2.35 0.25
C ILE A 255 -24.81 3.77 -0.28
N ARG A 256 -23.70 4.45 -0.51
CA ARG A 256 -23.66 5.80 -1.09
C ARG A 256 -23.26 5.68 -2.56
N VAL A 257 -24.08 6.17 -3.48
CA VAL A 257 -23.76 6.17 -4.91
C VAL A 257 -23.47 7.59 -5.36
N SER A 258 -22.26 7.84 -5.84
CA SER A 258 -21.90 9.15 -6.39
C SER A 258 -22.44 9.28 -7.81
N VAL A 259 -23.23 10.32 -8.04
CA VAL A 259 -23.73 10.75 -9.35
C VAL A 259 -23.44 12.24 -9.49
N ASP A 260 -22.31 12.57 -10.09
CA ASP A 260 -21.85 13.96 -10.22
C ASP A 260 -22.35 14.56 -11.54
N GLY A 261 -22.48 15.89 -11.61
CA GLY A 261 -22.79 16.57 -12.88
C GLY A 261 -24.26 16.83 -13.16
N SER A 262 -25.20 16.28 -12.39
CA SER A 262 -26.62 16.70 -12.32
C SER A 262 -27.47 16.62 -13.61
N SER A 263 -26.90 16.11 -14.71
CA SER A 263 -27.58 15.64 -15.91
C SER A 263 -26.83 14.42 -16.46
N PRO A 264 -27.48 13.57 -17.28
CA PRO A 264 -26.81 12.44 -17.94
C PRO A 264 -25.54 12.86 -18.70
N GLU A 265 -25.63 13.94 -19.48
CA GLU A 265 -24.52 14.42 -20.33
C GLU A 265 -23.35 14.92 -19.49
N MET A 266 -23.63 15.64 -18.41
CA MET A 266 -22.60 16.16 -17.51
C MET A 266 -21.99 15.05 -16.65
N PHE A 267 -22.78 14.05 -16.25
CA PHE A 267 -22.28 12.86 -15.57
C PHE A 267 -21.27 12.11 -16.45
N GLU A 268 -21.63 11.86 -17.71
CA GLU A 268 -20.75 11.20 -18.68
C GLU A 268 -19.56 12.09 -19.07
N TYR A 269 -19.71 13.41 -19.10
CA TYR A 269 -18.58 14.32 -19.29
C TYR A 269 -17.57 14.25 -18.14
N LEU A 270 -18.04 14.11 -16.90
CA LEU A 270 -17.19 14.04 -15.71
C LEU A 270 -16.55 12.65 -15.50
N ARG A 271 -16.95 11.63 -16.26
CA ARG A 271 -16.51 10.24 -16.06
C ARG A 271 -16.10 9.58 -17.37
N THR A 272 -14.87 9.09 -17.41
CA THR A 272 -14.29 8.55 -18.65
C THR A 272 -14.77 7.12 -18.96
N ASP A 273 -15.12 6.35 -17.92
CA ASP A 273 -15.45 4.91 -18.02
C ASP A 273 -16.87 4.52 -17.57
N ALA A 274 -17.80 5.49 -17.44
CA ALA A 274 -19.17 5.21 -16.98
C ALA A 274 -20.23 5.93 -17.82
N THR A 275 -21.23 5.19 -18.28
CA THR A 275 -22.43 5.75 -18.93
C THR A 275 -23.54 5.98 -17.91
N TRP A 276 -24.34 7.02 -18.11
CA TRP A 276 -25.48 7.33 -17.24
C TRP A 276 -26.46 6.16 -17.17
N LYS A 277 -26.80 5.59 -18.34
CA LYS A 277 -27.72 4.45 -18.45
C LYS A 277 -27.30 3.26 -17.58
N MET A 278 -26.02 2.89 -17.62
CA MET A 278 -25.51 1.78 -16.82
C MET A 278 -25.65 2.07 -15.33
N VAL A 279 -25.28 3.28 -14.89
CA VAL A 279 -25.33 3.65 -13.47
C VAL A 279 -26.76 3.79 -12.97
N SER A 280 -27.68 4.36 -13.75
CA SER A 280 -29.10 4.46 -13.40
C SER A 280 -29.74 3.07 -13.26
N GLU A 281 -29.50 2.17 -14.21
CA GLU A 281 -30.00 0.78 -14.16
C GLU A 281 -29.45 0.02 -12.93
N ASN A 282 -28.19 0.27 -12.53
CA ASN A 282 -27.61 -0.32 -11.33
C ASN A 282 -28.22 0.24 -10.04
N ILE A 283 -28.46 1.55 -9.97
CA ILE A 283 -29.13 2.17 -8.82
C ILE A 283 -30.55 1.60 -8.68
N GLU A 284 -31.28 1.45 -9.79
CA GLU A 284 -32.59 0.80 -9.81
C GLU A 284 -32.52 -0.63 -9.25
N ARG A 285 -31.55 -1.42 -9.72
CA ARG A 285 -31.34 -2.80 -9.25
C ARG A 285 -31.04 -2.86 -7.76
N ILE A 286 -30.19 -1.97 -7.24
CA ILE A 286 -29.88 -1.89 -5.79
C ILE A 286 -31.13 -1.51 -5.00
N SER A 287 -31.83 -0.45 -5.40
CA SER A 287 -33.07 0.02 -4.75
C SER A 287 -34.14 -1.08 -4.72
N GLN A 288 -34.35 -1.79 -5.84
CA GLN A 288 -35.29 -2.90 -5.91
C GLN A 288 -34.87 -4.06 -5.00
N ALA A 289 -33.59 -4.44 -5.00
CA ALA A 289 -33.08 -5.50 -4.14
C ALA A 289 -33.27 -5.16 -2.65
N LEU A 290 -32.93 -3.95 -2.22
CA LEU A 290 -33.15 -3.46 -0.84
C LEU A 290 -34.63 -3.53 -0.43
N LYS A 291 -35.54 -3.08 -1.31
CA LYS A 291 -37.00 -3.11 -1.08
C LYS A 291 -37.53 -4.53 -1.01
N ASN A 292 -37.10 -5.41 -1.90
CA ASN A 292 -37.59 -6.80 -2.00
C ASN A 292 -37.32 -7.60 -0.72
N ILE A 293 -36.13 -7.44 -0.13
CA ILE A 293 -35.76 -8.15 1.11
C ILE A 293 -36.04 -7.33 2.38
N LYS A 294 -36.64 -6.14 2.26
CA LYS A 294 -36.89 -5.21 3.37
C LYS A 294 -35.63 -4.95 4.18
N SER A 295 -34.54 -4.66 3.48
CA SER A 295 -33.24 -4.40 4.10
C SER A 295 -33.28 -3.20 5.05
N ARG A 296 -32.39 -3.20 6.03
CA ARG A 296 -32.09 -2.03 6.88
C ARG A 296 -30.99 -1.15 6.32
N THR A 297 -30.30 -1.60 5.27
CA THR A 297 -29.25 -0.84 4.61
C THR A 297 -29.88 0.32 3.84
N LEU A 298 -29.37 1.54 4.08
CA LEU A 298 -29.82 2.75 3.41
C LEU A 298 -29.16 2.90 2.05
N LEU A 299 -29.91 3.32 1.04
CA LEU A 299 -29.38 3.81 -0.22
C LEU A 299 -29.36 5.33 -0.20
N ARG A 300 -28.16 5.92 -0.27
CA ARG A 300 -27.97 7.36 -0.42
C ARG A 300 -27.42 7.68 -1.80
N ILE A 301 -27.98 8.70 -2.43
CA ILE A 301 -27.37 9.32 -3.61
C ILE A 301 -26.56 10.54 -3.17
N VAL A 302 -25.31 10.60 -3.63
CA VAL A 302 -24.40 11.74 -3.40
C VAL A 302 -24.20 12.45 -4.73
N CYS A 303 -24.48 13.74 -4.77
CA CYS A 303 -24.38 14.54 -5.99
C CYS A 303 -23.56 15.80 -5.75
N THR A 304 -22.43 15.92 -6.44
CA THR A 304 -21.65 17.14 -6.45
C THR A 304 -22.17 18.10 -7.52
N VAL A 305 -22.57 19.31 -7.11
CA VAL A 305 -23.24 20.30 -7.97
C VAL A 305 -22.50 21.62 -7.99
N ALA A 306 -22.45 22.28 -9.16
CA ALA A 306 -21.74 23.54 -9.31
C ALA A 306 -22.22 24.59 -8.28
N PRO A 307 -21.33 25.46 -7.76
CA PRO A 307 -21.69 26.41 -6.69
C PRO A 307 -22.76 27.46 -7.02
N ASP A 308 -23.07 27.63 -8.30
CA ASP A 308 -24.16 28.48 -8.79
C ASP A 308 -25.54 27.78 -8.79
N LYS A 309 -25.58 26.49 -8.44
CA LYS A 309 -26.82 25.71 -8.35
C LYS A 309 -27.39 25.72 -6.94
N ALA A 310 -28.70 25.77 -6.84
CA ALA A 310 -29.38 25.72 -5.55
C ALA A 310 -29.21 24.34 -4.88
N MET A 311 -29.26 24.29 -3.54
CA MET A 311 -29.23 23.06 -2.72
C MET A 311 -30.58 22.32 -2.76
N ASP A 312 -31.13 22.17 -3.95
CA ASP A 312 -32.38 21.49 -4.23
C ASP A 312 -32.27 20.70 -5.54
N VAL A 313 -33.32 19.96 -5.87
CA VAL A 313 -33.37 19.15 -7.10
C VAL A 313 -34.07 19.89 -8.25
N GLY A 314 -34.62 21.08 -8.05
CA GLY A 314 -35.54 21.73 -8.98
C GLY A 314 -34.96 21.95 -10.38
N TRP A 315 -33.65 22.21 -10.43
CA TRP A 315 -32.88 22.49 -11.63
C TRP A 315 -32.22 21.25 -12.27
N MET A 316 -32.29 20.08 -11.62
CA MET A 316 -31.72 18.84 -12.14
C MET A 316 -32.53 18.29 -13.31
N ASP A 317 -31.87 17.52 -14.17
CA ASP A 317 -32.50 16.84 -15.30
C ASP A 317 -33.60 15.86 -14.84
N PRO A 318 -34.72 15.70 -15.59
CA PRO A 318 -35.78 14.75 -15.25
C PRO A 318 -35.31 13.31 -15.03
N ASP A 319 -34.37 12.81 -15.84
CA ASP A 319 -33.85 11.44 -15.70
C ASP A 319 -33.02 11.31 -14.41
N PHE A 320 -32.31 12.37 -14.06
CA PHE A 320 -31.56 12.47 -12.80
C PHE A 320 -32.49 12.48 -11.58
N LYS A 321 -33.58 13.24 -11.65
CA LYS A 321 -34.63 13.26 -10.62
C LYS A 321 -35.28 11.89 -10.42
N ALA A 322 -35.54 11.17 -11.51
CA ALA A 322 -36.11 9.83 -11.45
C ALA A 322 -35.18 8.87 -10.68
N VAL A 323 -33.87 8.95 -10.92
CA VAL A 323 -32.87 8.15 -10.19
C VAL A 323 -32.79 8.54 -8.71
N ILE A 324 -32.78 9.85 -8.40
CA ILE A 324 -32.78 10.36 -7.02
C ILE A 324 -33.96 9.80 -6.20
N GLN A 325 -35.14 9.70 -6.80
CA GLN A 325 -36.34 9.18 -6.14
C GLN A 325 -36.27 7.69 -5.77
N LEU A 326 -35.27 6.96 -6.27
CA LEU A 326 -35.06 5.55 -5.94
C LEU A 326 -34.33 5.36 -4.61
N ALA A 327 -33.57 6.37 -4.15
CA ALA A 327 -32.79 6.36 -2.93
C ALA A 327 -33.60 6.79 -1.71
N ASP A 328 -33.15 6.36 -0.52
CA ASP A 328 -33.73 6.74 0.77
C ASP A 328 -33.33 8.16 1.17
N GLU A 329 -32.09 8.55 0.88
CA GLU A 329 -31.54 9.88 1.17
C GLU A 329 -30.80 10.47 -0.04
N LEU A 330 -30.87 11.79 -0.17
CA LEU A 330 -30.09 12.57 -1.13
C LEU A 330 -29.14 13.49 -0.37
N GLU A 331 -27.88 13.47 -0.76
CA GLU A 331 -26.86 14.40 -0.30
C GLU A 331 -26.41 15.23 -1.50
N ILE A 332 -26.76 16.52 -1.48
CA ILE A 332 -26.28 17.50 -2.46
C ILE A 332 -25.10 18.21 -1.82
N CYS A 333 -23.95 18.12 -2.46
CA CYS A 333 -22.73 18.78 -2.03
C CYS A 333 -22.30 19.79 -3.08
N HIS A 334 -21.88 20.97 -2.65
CA HIS A 334 -21.00 21.76 -3.50
C HIS A 334 -19.63 21.10 -3.54
N PRO A 335 -18.92 21.15 -4.67
CA PRO A 335 -17.56 20.64 -4.76
C PRO A 335 -16.71 21.37 -3.73
N GLN A 336 -16.34 20.70 -2.63
CA GLN A 336 -15.26 21.16 -1.77
C GLN A 336 -13.91 20.88 -2.44
N THR A 337 -13.72 21.33 -3.69
CA THR A 337 -12.41 21.64 -4.28
C THR A 337 -12.65 22.33 -5.62
N CYS A 338 -12.57 23.65 -5.66
CA CYS A 338 -12.32 24.37 -6.90
C CYS A 338 -11.69 25.70 -6.54
N GLU A 339 -10.36 25.77 -6.41
CA GLU A 339 -9.61 27.03 -6.48
C GLU A 339 -10.03 27.90 -7.68
N ARG A 340 -10.63 27.30 -8.72
CA ARG A 340 -11.32 27.97 -9.83
C ARG A 340 -12.53 28.84 -9.45
N LEU A 341 -13.12 28.68 -8.26
CA LEU A 341 -14.18 29.58 -7.77
C LEU A 341 -13.63 30.92 -7.28
N ARG A 342 -12.39 30.96 -6.77
CA ARG A 342 -11.73 32.21 -6.35
C ARG A 342 -11.46 33.13 -7.54
N GLU A 343 -11.00 32.59 -8.66
CA GLU A 343 -10.76 33.35 -9.90
C GLU A 343 -12.03 34.05 -10.44
N ARG A 344 -13.23 33.53 -10.12
CA ARG A 344 -14.53 34.10 -10.50
C ARG A 344 -15.11 35.08 -9.49
N ILE A 345 -14.70 35.01 -8.23
CA ILE A 345 -15.11 35.94 -7.16
C ILE A 345 -14.37 37.28 -7.32
N ASP A 346 -13.09 37.25 -7.73
CA ASP A 346 -12.26 38.45 -7.92
C ASP A 346 -12.70 39.35 -9.09
N GLY A 347 -13.68 38.91 -9.89
CA GLY A 347 -14.27 39.67 -11.00
C GLY A 347 -15.59 40.40 -10.69
N LEU A 348 -16.12 40.34 -9.47
CA LEU A 348 -17.45 40.87 -9.15
C LEU A 348 -17.43 42.31 -8.56
N PRO A 349 -18.29 43.24 -9.02
CA PRO A 349 -18.41 44.60 -8.47
C PRO A 349 -18.89 44.67 -7.01
N ALA A 350 -18.44 45.71 -6.31
CA ALA A 350 -18.37 45.89 -4.85
C ALA A 350 -19.69 45.98 -4.04
N HIS A 351 -20.86 45.57 -4.56
CA HIS A 351 -22.15 45.76 -3.86
C HIS A 351 -22.97 44.49 -3.61
N THR A 352 -22.39 43.29 -3.72
CA THR A 352 -23.09 42.05 -3.40
C THR A 352 -22.78 41.59 -1.96
N LYS A 353 -23.82 41.51 -1.11
CA LYS A 353 -23.76 40.94 0.25
C LYS A 353 -24.77 39.81 0.40
N LEU A 354 -24.33 38.68 1.00
CA LEU A 354 -25.01 37.70 1.90
C LEU A 354 -24.09 36.45 1.95
N VAL A 355 -23.53 35.95 3.06
CA VAL A 355 -24.00 35.41 4.36
C VAL A 355 -24.78 34.08 4.26
N LYS A 356 -24.21 33.09 4.97
CA LYS A 356 -24.71 31.82 5.54
C LYS A 356 -24.52 30.52 4.73
N TRP A 357 -23.92 29.58 5.46
CA TRP A 357 -23.81 28.15 5.16
C TRP A 357 -25.12 27.47 5.54
N ASP A 358 -25.71 26.73 4.60
CA ASP A 358 -26.74 25.74 4.88
C ASP A 358 -26.35 24.45 4.14
N VAL A 359 -25.88 23.45 4.88
CA VAL A 359 -25.93 22.06 4.38
C VAL A 359 -27.38 21.63 4.58
N VAL A 360 -28.12 21.48 3.48
CA VAL A 360 -29.50 20.96 3.53
C VAL A 360 -29.44 19.43 3.45
N VAL A 361 -29.38 18.76 4.61
CA VAL A 361 -29.80 17.35 4.69
C VAL A 361 -31.31 17.37 4.90
N GLY A 362 -32.08 17.16 3.83
CA GLY A 362 -33.53 17.11 3.91
C GLY A 362 -34.03 15.81 4.54
N LYS A 363 -34.45 15.84 5.81
CA LYS A 363 -35.45 14.91 6.36
C LYS A 363 -36.76 15.67 6.54
N MET A 364 -37.90 15.03 6.24
CA MET A 364 -39.21 15.58 6.63
C MET A 364 -39.22 15.79 8.15
N ASP A 365 -39.60 17.01 8.55
CA ASP A 365 -39.32 17.65 9.84
C ASP A 365 -40.13 17.09 11.04
N GLN A 366 -39.47 16.98 12.22
CA GLN A 366 -39.86 17.73 13.43
C GLN A 366 -38.85 17.60 14.59
N ARG A 367 -38.28 18.77 14.97
CA ARG A 367 -37.87 19.26 16.32
C ARG A 367 -36.37 19.21 16.75
N GLU A 368 -35.80 20.42 16.73
CA GLU A 368 -34.76 21.09 17.53
C GLU A 368 -33.91 20.30 18.57
N LEU A 369 -32.56 20.41 18.49
CA LEU A 369 -31.67 21.20 19.39
C LEU A 369 -30.16 21.00 19.07
N PRO A 370 -29.24 21.90 19.52
CA PRO A 370 -27.90 22.13 18.96
C PRO A 370 -26.68 21.57 19.75
N GLY A 371 -25.52 21.48 19.07
CA GLY A 371 -24.15 21.40 19.62
C GLY A 371 -23.67 19.98 19.94
N THR A 372 -22.47 19.49 19.58
CA THR A 372 -21.18 20.12 19.25
C THR A 372 -20.37 19.15 18.36
N ASN A 373 -19.82 19.63 17.24
CA ASN A 373 -18.97 18.89 16.31
C ASN A 373 -17.52 18.89 16.79
N HIS A 374 -16.89 17.72 16.99
CA HIS A 374 -15.42 17.57 16.93
C HIS A 374 -15.11 16.35 16.05
N HIS A 375 -14.92 16.58 14.73
CA HIS A 375 -14.44 15.56 13.80
C HIS A 375 -12.90 15.56 13.79
N VAL A 376 -12.30 14.38 13.86
CA VAL A 376 -10.85 14.14 13.74
C VAL A 376 -10.38 14.59 12.35
N ARG A 377 -9.49 15.58 12.27
CA ARG A 377 -8.93 16.09 11.01
C ARG A 377 -7.50 15.58 10.81
N SER A 378 -7.27 14.67 9.87
CA SER A 378 -5.91 14.41 9.36
C SER A 378 -5.58 15.40 8.25
N TYR A 379 -4.38 15.98 8.24
CA TYR A 379 -3.94 16.95 7.22
C TYR A 379 -2.82 16.36 6.36
N SER A 380 -3.03 16.24 5.04
CA SER A 380 -2.04 15.68 4.11
C SER A 380 -1.34 16.77 3.30
N LEU A 381 -0.02 16.93 3.50
CA LEU A 381 0.80 17.93 2.81
C LEU A 381 0.82 17.74 1.29
N ILE A 382 0.66 16.49 0.81
CA ILE A 382 0.60 16.20 -0.63
C ILE A 382 -0.59 16.91 -1.28
N HIS A 383 -1.72 17.01 -0.59
CA HIS A 383 -2.89 17.75 -1.09
C HIS A 383 -2.69 19.27 -1.06
N HIS A 384 -1.65 19.75 -0.38
CA HIS A 384 -1.33 21.17 -0.15
C HIS A 384 -0.01 21.60 -0.80
N ILE A 385 0.49 20.90 -1.82
CA ILE A 385 1.74 21.24 -2.51
C ILE A 385 1.79 22.68 -3.05
N ARG A 386 0.64 23.26 -3.42
CA ARG A 386 0.54 24.63 -3.94
C ARG A 386 0.72 25.68 -2.85
N ASP A 387 0.43 25.32 -1.62
CA ASP A 387 0.66 26.15 -0.43
C ASP A 387 2.13 26.10 -0.01
N ALA A 388 2.94 25.22 -0.62
CA ALA A 388 4.34 25.08 -0.32
C ALA A 388 5.13 26.28 -0.87
N ARG A 389 5.79 27.01 0.03
CA ARG A 389 6.73 28.06 -0.34
C ARG A 389 8.12 27.45 -0.51
N LEU A 390 8.64 27.47 -1.74
CA LEU A 390 10.03 27.12 -1.99
C LEU A 390 10.96 28.13 -1.30
N LEU A 391 11.78 27.62 -0.38
CA LEU A 391 12.86 28.35 0.29
C LEU A 391 14.19 28.19 -0.47
N LEU A 392 14.36 27.07 -1.19
CA LEU A 392 15.50 26.76 -2.04
C LEU A 392 15.03 25.89 -3.22
N GLY A 393 15.57 26.13 -4.42
CA GLY A 393 15.24 25.40 -5.64
C GLY A 393 14.29 26.15 -6.58
N ALA A 394 14.16 25.65 -7.81
CA ALA A 394 13.26 26.15 -8.83
C ALA A 394 11.89 25.44 -8.76
N SER A 395 10.85 26.09 -9.31
CA SER A 395 9.46 25.59 -9.26
C SER A 395 9.26 24.23 -9.95
N ASN A 396 10.12 23.85 -10.88
CA ASN A 396 10.08 22.57 -11.58
C ASN A 396 10.81 21.43 -10.84
N GLN A 397 11.47 21.71 -9.71
CA GLN A 397 12.15 20.70 -8.89
C GLN A 397 11.22 20.03 -7.89
N MET A 398 9.93 20.39 -7.85
CA MET A 398 8.94 19.79 -6.97
C MET A 398 7.67 19.47 -7.75
N ALA A 399 7.20 18.23 -7.66
CA ALA A 399 6.01 17.76 -8.37
C ALA A 399 5.31 16.63 -7.62
N ILE A 400 4.03 16.41 -7.90
CA ILE A 400 3.32 15.20 -7.46
C ILE A 400 3.23 14.28 -8.65
N TRP A 401 3.76 13.05 -8.54
CA TRP A 401 3.47 11.98 -9.48
C TRP A 401 3.01 10.72 -8.74
N ASP A 402 2.45 9.79 -9.50
CA ASP A 402 2.17 8.45 -9.00
C ASP A 402 3.43 7.59 -9.19
N CYS A 403 3.79 6.82 -8.18
CA CYS A 403 4.97 5.97 -8.19
C CYS A 403 4.60 4.55 -7.75
N ALA A 404 5.11 3.55 -8.48
CA ALA A 404 4.93 2.14 -8.18
C ALA A 404 6.25 1.55 -7.68
N VAL A 405 6.34 1.27 -6.37
CA VAL A 405 7.51 0.67 -5.73
C VAL A 405 7.06 -0.42 -4.79
N ASP A 406 7.75 -1.57 -4.78
CA ASP A 406 7.39 -2.73 -3.95
C ASP A 406 5.95 -3.21 -4.15
N SER A 407 5.44 -3.11 -5.39
CA SER A 407 4.05 -3.43 -5.78
C SER A 407 2.98 -2.53 -5.14
N ARG A 408 3.37 -1.42 -4.50
CA ARG A 408 2.47 -0.40 -3.97
C ARG A 408 2.44 0.81 -4.90
N HIS A 409 1.25 1.27 -5.25
CA HIS A 409 1.02 2.48 -6.03
C HIS A 409 0.65 3.61 -5.09
N ASP A 410 1.56 4.56 -4.88
CA ASP A 410 1.33 5.72 -4.03
C ASP A 410 1.43 7.00 -4.85
N ARG A 411 0.61 7.99 -4.48
CA ARG A 411 0.80 9.38 -4.93
C ARG A 411 1.87 10.01 -4.03
N VAL A 412 2.93 10.52 -4.63
CA VAL A 412 4.13 10.92 -3.88
C VAL A 412 4.62 12.30 -4.31
N LEU A 413 5.27 12.99 -3.38
CA LEU A 413 5.94 14.26 -3.62
C LEU A 413 7.37 14.00 -4.10
N PHE A 414 7.62 14.29 -5.37
CA PHE A 414 8.93 14.31 -5.97
C PHE A 414 9.63 15.63 -5.64
N MET A 415 10.86 15.54 -5.15
CA MET A 415 11.72 16.67 -4.80
C MET A 415 13.11 16.44 -5.42
N GLN A 416 13.42 17.10 -6.53
CA GLN A 416 14.71 17.04 -7.19
C GLN A 416 15.75 17.87 -6.41
N PRO A 417 16.77 17.25 -5.78
CA PRO A 417 17.72 17.97 -4.95
C PRO A 417 18.61 18.95 -5.75
N PRO A 418 19.09 20.05 -5.12
CA PRO A 418 18.71 20.52 -3.80
C PRO A 418 17.39 21.28 -3.84
N VAL A 419 16.47 20.99 -2.91
CA VAL A 419 15.19 21.71 -2.80
C VAL A 419 14.73 21.76 -1.34
N ARG A 420 14.20 22.92 -0.93
CA ARG A 420 13.62 23.17 0.40
C ARG A 420 12.25 23.80 0.25
N ALA A 421 11.24 23.21 0.85
CA ALA A 421 9.85 23.66 0.76
C ALA A 421 9.24 23.82 2.16
N LEU A 422 8.65 24.99 2.42
CA LEU A 422 7.90 25.30 3.64
C LEU A 422 6.40 25.09 3.41
N PHE A 423 5.76 24.36 4.28
CA PHE A 423 4.31 24.18 4.36
C PHE A 423 3.81 24.72 5.70
N THR A 424 2.61 25.31 5.70
CA THR A 424 1.96 25.77 6.94
C THR A 424 0.69 24.96 7.18
N VAL A 425 0.66 24.21 8.28
CA VAL A 425 -0.54 23.51 8.78
C VAL A 425 -1.27 24.44 9.72
N HIS A 426 -2.48 24.87 9.34
CA HIS A 426 -3.30 25.82 10.10
C HIS A 426 -4.05 25.21 11.29
N ASP A 427 -3.57 24.06 11.77
CA ASP A 427 -4.03 23.39 12.98
C ASP A 427 -2.81 23.24 13.88
N GLY A 428 -2.80 23.96 15.01
CA GLY A 428 -1.70 23.97 15.96
C GLY A 428 -1.84 22.95 17.09
N ALA A 429 -2.76 21.98 16.97
CA ALA A 429 -2.94 20.96 17.99
C ALA A 429 -1.68 20.11 18.20
N GLU A 430 -1.51 19.54 19.40
CA GLU A 430 -0.51 18.48 19.59
C GLU A 430 -0.81 17.30 18.65
N GLY A 431 0.20 16.64 18.10
CA GLY A 431 0.01 15.61 17.08
C GLY A 431 1.26 14.81 16.73
N ALA A 432 1.20 14.13 15.59
CA ALA A 432 2.37 13.52 14.98
C ALA A 432 2.34 13.67 13.46
N PHE A 433 3.50 13.97 12.85
CA PHE A 433 3.70 13.78 11.42
C PHE A 433 4.11 12.35 11.14
N LYS A 434 3.45 11.73 10.18
CA LYS A 434 3.88 10.47 9.57
C LYS A 434 4.30 10.75 8.14
N PHE A 435 5.32 10.05 7.66
CA PHE A 435 5.78 10.12 6.27
C PHE A 435 6.73 8.96 5.99
N ALA A 436 7.03 8.71 4.73
CA ALA A 436 8.17 7.86 4.35
C ALA A 436 8.94 8.46 3.19
N VAL A 437 10.21 8.10 3.08
CA VAL A 437 11.13 8.63 2.07
C VAL A 437 11.87 7.52 1.33
N MET A 438 12.26 7.80 0.09
CA MET A 438 13.16 6.93 -0.68
C MET A 438 13.79 7.68 -1.86
N ILE A 439 14.84 7.12 -2.45
CA ILE A 439 15.35 7.54 -3.77
C ILE A 439 14.64 6.71 -4.85
N HIS A 440 14.20 7.37 -5.93
CA HIS A 440 13.47 6.70 -7.02
C HIS A 440 14.25 5.51 -7.61
N PRO A 441 13.58 4.39 -7.97
CA PRO A 441 14.23 3.18 -8.48
C PRO A 441 15.21 3.39 -9.64
N ASP A 442 14.90 4.31 -10.56
CA ASP A 442 15.77 4.68 -11.69
C ASP A 442 17.17 5.19 -11.29
N ALA A 443 17.40 5.49 -10.02
CA ALA A 443 18.68 5.96 -9.48
C ALA A 443 19.41 4.92 -8.60
N TRP A 444 18.84 3.74 -8.33
CA TRP A 444 19.42 2.77 -7.40
C TRP A 444 20.79 2.23 -7.81
N GLU A 445 21.06 2.09 -9.11
CA GLU A 445 22.32 1.52 -9.62
C GLU A 445 23.36 2.59 -9.99
N LYS A 446 23.10 3.87 -9.68
CA LYS A 446 24.03 4.97 -10.01
C LYS A 446 25.07 5.12 -8.90
N SER A 447 26.35 4.97 -9.25
CA SER A 447 27.50 4.90 -8.32
C SER A 447 27.72 6.15 -7.44
N ALA A 448 27.07 7.28 -7.75
CA ALA A 448 27.10 8.53 -6.97
C ALA A 448 25.71 8.97 -6.44
N ALA A 449 24.72 8.08 -6.43
CA ALA A 449 23.35 8.38 -6.02
C ALA A 449 23.14 8.19 -4.51
N GLY A 450 23.16 9.29 -3.75
CA GLY A 450 22.69 9.29 -2.37
C GLY A 450 22.11 10.63 -1.95
N CYS A 451 21.04 10.62 -1.16
CA CYS A 451 20.24 11.76 -0.74
C CYS A 451 20.19 11.85 0.78
N SER A 452 20.18 13.07 1.31
CA SER A 452 19.71 13.34 2.66
C SER A 452 18.31 13.96 2.65
N PHE A 453 17.43 13.46 3.51
CA PHE A 453 16.09 13.97 3.75
C PHE A 453 16.03 14.60 5.15
N THR A 454 15.54 15.83 5.22
CA THR A 454 15.45 16.59 6.45
C THR A 454 14.04 17.16 6.61
N ILE A 455 13.49 17.04 7.82
CA ILE A 455 12.23 17.67 8.19
C ILE A 455 12.43 18.56 9.43
N THR A 456 11.93 19.78 9.36
CA THR A 456 11.94 20.76 10.45
C THR A 456 10.51 21.15 10.76
N VAL A 457 10.13 21.10 12.03
CA VAL A 457 8.79 21.45 12.51
C VAL A 457 8.94 22.59 13.52
N ASP A 458 8.28 23.71 13.27
CA ASP A 458 8.32 24.91 14.13
C ASP A 458 9.73 25.39 14.48
N GLY A 459 10.65 25.28 13.53
CA GLY A 459 12.05 25.67 13.68
C GLY A 459 12.95 24.62 14.34
N GLU A 460 12.40 23.50 14.81
CA GLU A 460 13.18 22.39 15.36
C GLU A 460 13.38 21.30 14.29
N THR A 461 14.64 21.03 13.94
CA THR A 461 14.97 19.96 12.99
C THR A 461 14.90 18.61 13.69
N LYS A 462 13.99 17.73 13.23
CA LYS A 462 13.64 16.50 13.95
C LYS A 462 14.31 15.23 13.42
N ARG A 463 14.96 15.22 12.25
CA ARG A 463 15.81 14.10 11.75
C ARG A 463 16.56 14.47 10.45
N ILE A 464 17.72 13.83 10.21
CA ILE A 464 18.40 13.74 8.90
C ILE A 464 18.49 12.25 8.55
N VAL A 465 17.83 11.83 7.46
CA VAL A 465 17.92 10.47 6.93
C VAL A 465 18.88 10.50 5.75
N GLN A 466 19.86 9.60 5.72
CA GLN A 466 20.77 9.46 4.57
C GLN A 466 20.46 8.15 3.86
N SER A 467 20.24 8.21 2.55
CA SER A 467 19.94 7.07 1.69
C SER A 467 20.96 7.00 0.56
N ALA A 468 21.57 5.84 0.33
CA ALA A 468 22.56 5.57 -0.70
C ALA A 468 22.34 4.16 -1.31
N PRO A 469 21.30 3.97 -2.15
CA PRO A 469 20.83 2.67 -2.64
C PRO A 469 21.81 1.91 -3.54
N SER A 470 22.85 2.57 -4.04
CA SER A 470 23.94 1.93 -4.80
C SER A 470 25.01 1.30 -3.90
N VAL A 471 25.05 1.68 -2.62
CA VAL A 471 25.95 1.16 -1.59
C VAL A 471 25.20 0.22 -0.65
N HIS A 472 23.98 0.60 -0.27
CA HIS A 472 23.14 -0.06 0.72
C HIS A 472 21.84 -0.52 0.06
N CYS A 473 21.69 -1.82 -0.20
CA CYS A 473 20.50 -2.33 -0.87
C CYS A 473 19.23 -2.22 0.00
N GLU A 474 19.40 -2.13 1.31
CA GLU A 474 18.34 -1.85 2.28
C GLU A 474 17.65 -0.49 2.05
N ASP A 475 18.36 0.49 1.46
CA ASP A 475 17.83 1.83 1.12
C ASP A 475 16.95 1.81 -0.15
N ARG A 476 16.75 0.64 -0.76
CA ARG A 476 15.85 0.43 -1.91
C ARG A 476 14.41 0.17 -1.50
N HIS A 477 14.09 0.40 -0.22
CA HIS A 477 12.75 0.33 0.35
C HIS A 477 12.35 1.68 0.94
N TRP A 478 11.07 1.82 1.27
CA TRP A 478 10.55 3.00 1.97
C TRP A 478 11.10 3.08 3.40
N ASP A 479 11.72 4.20 3.75
CA ASP A 479 12.09 4.50 5.14
C ASP A 479 10.97 5.28 5.82
N GLU A 480 10.22 4.61 6.71
CA GLU A 480 9.02 5.15 7.37
C GLU A 480 9.35 5.87 8.67
N HIS A 481 8.66 6.99 8.91
CA HIS A 481 8.93 7.88 10.03
C HIS A 481 7.66 8.42 10.68
N VAL A 482 7.75 8.59 11.99
CA VAL A 482 6.75 9.28 12.82
C VAL A 482 7.47 10.29 13.71
N ILE A 483 7.02 11.53 13.70
CA ILE A 483 7.59 12.64 14.47
C ILE A 483 6.49 13.23 15.33
N ALA A 484 6.68 13.19 16.65
CA ALA A 484 5.79 13.86 17.58
C ALA A 484 5.93 15.38 17.44
N VAL A 485 4.79 16.07 17.46
CA VAL A 485 4.68 17.52 17.34
C VAL A 485 3.92 18.05 18.55
N PRO A 486 4.55 18.90 19.37
CA PRO A 486 3.86 19.54 20.48
C PRO A 486 2.85 20.57 19.97
N GLU A 487 1.87 20.91 20.79
CA GLU A 487 0.91 21.99 20.49
C GLU A 487 1.64 23.32 20.22
N ALA A 488 1.32 23.97 19.09
CA ALA A 488 1.94 25.22 18.70
C ALA A 488 1.22 26.43 19.33
N ALA A 489 1.96 27.23 20.09
CA ALA A 489 1.45 28.46 20.70
C ALA A 489 0.96 29.51 19.67
N SER A 490 1.44 29.42 18.43
CA SER A 490 1.01 30.24 17.29
C SER A 490 -0.35 29.81 16.71
N GLY A 491 -0.89 28.66 17.11
CA GLY A 491 -2.10 28.06 16.53
C GLY A 491 -1.89 27.41 15.15
N LYS A 492 -0.65 27.23 14.70
CA LYS A 492 -0.29 26.62 13.42
C LYS A 492 1.10 25.98 13.49
N HIS A 493 1.36 24.97 12.65
CA HIS A 493 2.68 24.37 12.49
C HIS A 493 3.34 24.77 11.17
N ASP A 494 4.61 25.19 11.21
CA ASP A 494 5.42 25.44 10.03
C ASP A 494 6.36 24.25 9.79
N ILE A 495 6.21 23.59 8.64
CA ILE A 495 6.90 22.34 8.27
C ILE A 495 7.82 22.58 7.09
N ILE A 496 9.12 22.38 7.27
CA ILE A 496 10.10 22.50 6.19
C ILE A 496 10.57 21.11 5.80
N LEU A 497 10.34 20.73 4.54
CA LEU A 497 10.91 19.54 3.91
C LEU A 497 12.14 19.95 3.10
N GLU A 498 13.22 19.19 3.21
CA GLU A 498 14.48 19.45 2.53
C GLU A 498 15.09 18.17 1.99
N THR A 499 15.49 18.20 0.72
CA THR A 499 16.26 17.12 0.07
C THR A 499 17.55 17.67 -0.50
N GLN A 500 18.65 16.98 -0.23
CA GLN A 500 20.01 17.41 -0.59
C GLN A 500 20.84 16.19 -1.03
N GLY A 501 21.67 16.32 -2.07
CA GLY A 501 22.59 15.26 -2.46
C GLY A 501 23.75 15.05 -1.50
N LEU A 502 24.04 13.79 -1.17
CA LEU A 502 25.22 13.42 -0.39
C LEU A 502 26.48 13.82 -1.15
N GLY A 503 27.40 14.49 -0.45
CA GLY A 503 28.64 15.02 -1.07
C GLY A 503 28.42 16.08 -2.16
N GLY A 504 27.21 16.65 -2.29
CA GLY A 504 26.87 17.60 -3.34
C GLY A 504 26.55 16.97 -4.70
N SER A 505 26.37 15.64 -4.76
CA SER A 505 26.00 14.92 -5.99
C SER A 505 24.63 15.35 -6.50
N THR A 506 24.51 15.51 -7.82
CA THR A 506 23.24 15.75 -8.54
C THR A 506 22.85 14.57 -9.45
N ASP A 507 23.57 13.46 -9.36
CA ASP A 507 23.45 12.33 -10.30
C ASP A 507 22.19 11.49 -10.08
N PHE A 508 21.55 11.65 -8.93
CA PHE A 508 20.23 11.10 -8.64
C PHE A 508 19.20 12.23 -8.70
N ARG A 509 18.29 12.13 -9.67
CA ARG A 509 17.37 13.22 -10.00
C ARG A 509 16.15 13.30 -9.09
N TRP A 510 15.83 12.23 -8.36
CA TRP A 510 14.50 12.06 -7.78
C TRP A 510 14.56 11.51 -6.36
N ALA A 511 14.32 12.40 -5.39
CA ALA A 511 14.02 12.04 -4.01
C ALA A 511 12.49 12.08 -3.83
N ILE A 512 11.93 11.10 -3.13
CA ILE A 512 10.48 10.89 -3.05
C ILE A 512 10.03 10.91 -1.60
N TRP A 513 8.93 11.60 -1.33
CA TRP A 513 8.23 11.59 -0.04
C TRP A 513 6.80 11.07 -0.22
N ARG A 514 6.38 10.14 0.63
CA ARG A 514 5.00 9.63 0.67
C ARG A 514 4.34 9.86 2.04
N ASP A 515 3.02 9.71 2.06
CA ASP A 515 2.19 9.67 3.28
C ASP A 515 2.45 10.84 4.25
N LEU A 516 2.83 12.03 3.71
CA LEU A 516 3.13 13.24 4.48
C LEU A 516 1.87 13.77 5.19
N GLY A 517 1.55 13.20 6.35
CA GLY A 517 0.30 13.45 7.07
C GLY A 517 0.52 13.92 8.49
N PHE A 518 -0.19 14.96 8.91
CA PHE A 518 -0.32 15.39 10.29
C PHE A 518 -1.55 14.74 10.93
N PHE A 519 -1.36 14.16 12.11
CA PHE A 519 -2.38 13.48 12.89
C PHE A 519 -2.47 14.11 14.28
N PRO A 520 -3.46 14.98 14.54
CA PRO A 520 -3.61 15.61 15.85
C PRO A 520 -4.04 14.58 16.92
N VAL A 521 -3.52 14.75 18.15
CA VAL A 521 -3.91 13.99 19.34
C VAL A 521 -5.29 14.48 19.78
N VAL A 522 -6.29 13.59 19.73
CA VAL A 522 -7.63 13.87 20.22
C VAL A 522 -7.61 13.86 21.75
N ARG A 523 -7.64 15.04 22.38
CA ARG A 523 -7.87 15.13 23.83
C ARG A 523 -9.36 14.95 24.11
N THR A 524 -9.73 13.81 24.69
CA THR A 524 -11.09 13.61 25.22
C THR A 524 -11.35 14.65 26.31
N PRO A 525 -12.48 15.38 26.31
CA PRO A 525 -12.80 16.27 27.41
C PRO A 525 -12.90 15.44 28.70
N ARG A 526 -12.03 15.70 29.67
CA ARG A 526 -12.25 15.23 31.05
C ARG A 526 -13.63 15.75 31.46
N LYS A 527 -14.59 14.85 31.68
CA LYS A 527 -15.85 15.18 32.35
C LYS A 527 -15.48 15.92 33.65
N ILE A 528 -15.78 17.21 33.69
CA ILE A 528 -15.88 17.95 34.94
C ILE A 528 -17.03 17.28 35.70
N LEU A 529 -16.69 16.52 36.74
CA LEU A 529 -17.67 16.06 37.73
C LEU A 529 -18.18 17.32 38.45
N GLU A 530 -19.25 17.90 37.95
CA GLU A 530 -20.05 18.88 38.67
C GLU A 530 -20.63 18.18 39.91
N ARG A 531 -20.02 18.44 41.07
CA ARG A 531 -20.66 18.24 42.37
C ARG A 531 -21.59 19.43 42.63
N ASN A 532 -22.88 19.22 42.45
CA ASN A 532 -23.97 19.97 43.08
C ASN A 532 -25.09 18.92 43.32
N ALA A 533 -25.76 18.77 44.45
CA ALA A 533 -25.71 19.36 45.77
C ALA A 533 -26.56 18.44 46.67
N CYS A 534 -26.28 18.34 47.97
CA CYS A 534 -27.36 18.22 48.95
C CYS A 534 -26.85 18.60 50.34
N GLU A 535 -27.37 19.74 50.80
CA GLU A 535 -27.37 20.17 52.19
C GLU A 535 -28.12 19.14 53.06
N GLN A 536 -27.46 18.72 54.15
CA GLN A 536 -27.88 18.56 55.56
C GLN A 536 -29.34 18.16 55.93
N PRO A 537 -29.55 17.48 57.08
CA PRO A 537 -29.06 17.89 58.42
C PRO A 537 -27.69 17.38 58.84
#